data_AF-A0A2P8H9D0-F1
#
_entry.id   AF-A0A2P8H9D0-F1
#
_cell.length_a   1.000
_cell.length_b   1.000
_cell.length_c   1.000
_cell.angle_alpha   90.00
_cell.angle_beta   90.00
_cell.angle_gamma   90.00
#
_symmetry.space_group_name_H-M   'P 1'
#
loop_
_entity.id
_entity.type
_entity.pdbx_description
1 polymer ?
#
loop_
_entity_poly.entity_id
_entity_poly.type
_entity_poly.pdbx_seq_one_letter_code
_entity_poly.pdbx_strand_id
1 'polypeptide(L)'
;MLKCVIIDDEKFAISVLTHHIEKTDYLQLVGSATNALEGLEIIKKHDADLVFLDVRMPELTGIELLSLIPQRCKVILTTAHAEYAIDGFENEVVDYLLKPISLSRFLKACFKVNSIILQSGSPIIKDQDYIFVKSGTKGKLIKIYPSQVFFLESFKNFVKIYLEENCILVAGNLKDFEAVFIKPIFIRVHRSYIVSIPKIKIIEQGLAIFHPDLKPVPIGDSYKEEFYNLIDRNIFR
;
A
#
# COMPACT_ATOMS: atom_id res chain seq x y z
N MET A 1 9.03 8.23 15.45
CA MET A 1 8.79 6.87 15.96
C MET A 1 7.30 6.72 16.21
N LEU A 2 6.71 5.62 15.75
CA LEU A 2 5.30 5.28 15.97
C LEU A 2 5.13 4.65 17.35
N LYS A 3 4.20 5.16 18.14
CA LYS A 3 3.90 4.63 19.48
C LYS A 3 3.00 3.41 19.37
N CYS A 4 3.47 2.30 19.91
CA CYS A 4 2.80 1.01 19.83
C CYS A 4 2.34 0.53 21.21
N VAL A 5 1.18 -0.11 21.26
CA VAL A 5 0.67 -0.82 22.44
C VAL A 5 0.44 -2.28 22.06
N ILE A 6 0.73 -3.20 22.98
CA ILE A 6 0.38 -4.62 22.84
C ILE A 6 -0.72 -4.95 23.84
N ILE A 7 -1.79 -5.58 23.40
CA ILE A 7 -2.88 -6.07 24.26
C ILE A 7 -3.08 -7.55 23.94
N ASP A 8 -2.66 -8.42 24.84
CA ASP A 8 -2.70 -9.87 24.68
C ASP A 8 -2.70 -10.52 26.08
N ASP A 9 -3.63 -11.42 26.37
CA ASP A 9 -3.70 -12.09 27.68
C ASP A 9 -2.53 -13.08 27.89
N GLU A 10 -1.85 -13.48 26.82
CA GLU A 10 -0.67 -14.34 26.85
C GLU A 10 0.64 -13.55 26.95
N LYS A 11 1.28 -13.59 28.13
CA LYS A 11 2.61 -12.97 28.36
C LYS A 11 3.68 -13.40 27.35
N PHE A 12 3.60 -14.62 26.84
CA PHE A 12 4.53 -15.12 25.82
C PHE A 12 4.38 -14.36 24.50
N ALA A 13 3.15 -14.11 24.05
CA ALA A 13 2.90 -13.34 22.85
C ALA A 13 3.34 -11.88 23.00
N ILE A 14 3.12 -11.27 24.17
CA ILE A 14 3.66 -9.94 24.51
C ILE A 14 5.19 -9.93 24.37
N SER A 15 5.88 -10.93 24.92
CA SER A 15 7.34 -11.01 24.85
C SER A 15 7.85 -11.13 23.41
N VAL A 16 7.21 -11.97 22.59
CA VAL A 16 7.56 -12.12 21.16
C VAL A 16 7.37 -10.80 20.39
N LEU A 17 6.25 -10.12 20.59
CA LEU A 17 5.98 -8.84 19.93
C LEU A 17 6.92 -7.75 20.41
N THR A 18 7.21 -7.70 21.71
CA THR A 18 8.17 -6.75 22.29
C THR A 18 9.54 -6.90 21.63
N HIS A 19 10.05 -8.13 21.51
CA HIS A 19 11.32 -8.42 20.84
C HIS A 19 11.33 -8.02 19.36
N HIS A 20 10.21 -8.18 18.66
CA HIS A 20 10.10 -7.74 17.26
C HIS A 20 10.05 -6.21 17.14
N ILE A 21 9.37 -5.52 18.07
CA ILE A 21 9.31 -4.06 18.13
C ILE A 21 10.70 -3.48 18.42
N GLU A 22 11.45 -4.04 19.37
CA GLU A 22 12.82 -3.60 19.71
C GLU A 22 13.79 -3.71 18.51
N LYS A 23 13.55 -4.63 17.59
CA LYS A 23 14.32 -4.79 16.34
C LYS A 23 13.88 -3.87 15.21
N THR A 24 12.92 -2.99 15.45
CA THR A 24 12.30 -2.15 14.42
C THR A 24 12.43 -0.67 14.80
N ASP A 25 13.45 -0.01 14.26
CA ASP A 25 13.89 1.35 14.66
C ASP A 25 12.81 2.45 14.61
N TYR A 26 11.76 2.27 13.80
CA TYR A 26 10.69 3.26 13.66
C TYR A 26 9.49 3.04 14.61
N LEU A 27 9.50 1.98 15.41
CA LEU A 27 8.47 1.66 16.40
C LEU A 27 8.96 1.93 17.83
N GLN A 28 8.03 2.30 18.70
CA GLN A 28 8.29 2.51 20.12
C GLN A 28 7.19 1.84 20.93
N LEU A 29 7.52 0.81 21.72
CA LEU A 29 6.57 0.25 22.67
C LEU A 29 6.35 1.24 23.82
N VAL A 30 5.13 1.77 23.95
CA VAL A 30 4.77 2.70 25.03
C VAL A 30 4.05 2.00 26.21
N GLY A 31 3.61 0.76 26.00
CA GLY A 31 3.04 -0.07 27.05
C GLY A 31 2.48 -1.39 26.52
N SER A 32 2.19 -2.31 27.43
CA SER A 32 1.51 -3.57 27.13
C SER A 32 0.53 -3.90 28.24
N ALA A 33 -0.58 -4.55 27.91
CA ALA A 33 -1.59 -4.99 28.88
C ALA A 33 -2.02 -6.44 28.60
N THR A 34 -2.44 -7.14 29.66
CA THR A 34 -3.02 -8.49 29.55
C THR A 34 -4.54 -8.50 29.64
N ASN A 35 -5.17 -7.33 29.71
CA ASN A 35 -6.62 -7.16 29.72
C ASN A 35 -7.01 -5.92 28.89
N ALA A 36 -8.24 -5.95 28.39
CA ALA A 36 -8.73 -4.94 27.45
C ALA A 36 -8.86 -3.53 28.05
N LEU A 37 -9.29 -3.41 29.32
CA LEU A 37 -9.52 -2.12 29.97
C LEU A 37 -8.21 -1.36 30.21
N GLU A 38 -7.21 -2.02 30.78
CA GLU A 38 -5.87 -1.46 30.96
C GLU A 38 -5.25 -1.07 29.61
N GLY A 39 -5.41 -1.92 28.60
CA GLY A 39 -4.95 -1.63 27.24
C GLY A 39 -5.55 -0.34 26.67
N LEU A 40 -6.86 -0.13 26.85
CA LEU A 40 -7.54 1.08 26.40
C LEU A 40 -7.07 2.34 27.13
N GLU A 41 -6.78 2.24 28.43
CA GLU A 41 -6.19 3.34 29.21
C GLU A 41 -4.82 3.72 28.68
N ILE A 42 -3.95 2.74 28.39
CA ILE A 42 -2.61 2.97 27.84
C ILE A 42 -2.71 3.64 26.46
N ILE A 43 -3.60 3.17 25.58
CA ILE A 43 -3.83 3.74 24.24
C ILE A 43 -4.14 5.24 24.35
N LYS A 44 -5.09 5.61 25.22
CA LYS A 44 -5.52 7.00 25.41
C LYS A 44 -4.44 7.85 26.07
N LYS A 45 -3.80 7.33 27.12
CA LYS A 45 -2.78 8.05 27.90
C LYS A 45 -1.55 8.39 27.08
N HIS A 46 -1.11 7.48 26.22
CA HIS A 46 0.13 7.65 25.45
C HIS A 46 -0.07 8.15 24.03
N ASP A 47 -1.33 8.34 23.61
CA ASP A 47 -1.66 8.78 22.27
C ASP A 47 -1.13 7.78 21.22
N ALA A 48 -1.48 6.51 21.38
CA ALA A 48 -0.89 5.43 20.59
C ALA A 48 -1.28 5.52 19.11
N ASP A 49 -0.31 5.21 18.24
CA ASP A 49 -0.46 5.21 16.78
C ASP A 49 -0.87 3.82 16.26
N LEU A 50 -0.40 2.77 16.94
CA LEU A 50 -0.58 1.37 16.56
C LEU A 50 -0.90 0.49 17.77
N VAL A 51 -1.85 -0.43 17.62
CA VAL A 51 -2.16 -1.49 18.60
C VAL A 51 -1.99 -2.86 17.95
N PHE A 52 -1.26 -3.73 18.63
CA PHE A 52 -1.30 -5.17 18.40
C PHE A 52 -2.32 -5.76 19.38
N LEU A 53 -3.40 -6.32 18.86
CA LEU A 53 -4.56 -6.71 19.67
C LEU A 53 -4.90 -8.17 19.46
N ASP A 54 -4.90 -8.96 20.53
CA ASP A 54 -5.36 -10.33 20.47
C ASP A 54 -6.88 -10.43 20.30
N VAL A 55 -7.31 -11.34 19.44
CA VAL A 55 -8.74 -11.57 19.17
C VAL A 55 -9.44 -12.20 20.38
N ARG A 56 -8.78 -13.11 21.10
CA ARG A 56 -9.36 -13.89 22.19
C ARG A 56 -8.76 -13.49 23.52
N MET A 57 -9.48 -12.64 24.26
CA MET A 57 -9.14 -12.30 25.63
C MET A 57 -10.32 -12.56 26.56
N PRO A 58 -10.08 -12.84 27.85
CA PRO A 58 -11.13 -12.93 28.86
C PRO A 58 -11.92 -11.63 29.01
N GLU A 59 -13.19 -11.75 29.39
CA GLU A 59 -14.14 -10.65 29.70
C GLU A 59 -14.56 -9.78 28.52
N LEU A 60 -13.62 -9.31 27.69
CA LEU A 60 -13.87 -8.51 26.50
C LEU A 60 -12.95 -8.96 25.36
N THR A 61 -13.54 -9.40 24.25
CA THR A 61 -12.77 -9.88 23.10
C THR A 61 -12.09 -8.73 22.37
N GLY A 62 -11.02 -9.03 21.63
CA GLY A 62 -10.34 -8.01 20.81
C GLY A 62 -11.26 -7.40 19.76
N ILE A 63 -12.19 -8.18 19.21
CA ILE A 63 -13.15 -7.70 18.21
C ILE A 63 -14.12 -6.68 18.84
N GLU A 64 -14.62 -6.94 20.04
CA GLU A 64 -15.47 -5.99 20.75
C GLU A 64 -14.70 -4.71 21.12
N LEU A 65 -13.44 -4.86 21.54
CA LEU A 65 -12.56 -3.74 21.88
C LEU A 65 -12.27 -2.80 20.70
N LEU A 66 -12.25 -3.31 19.46
CA LEU A 66 -11.99 -2.50 18.25
C LEU A 66 -12.88 -1.26 18.17
N SER A 67 -14.17 -1.41 18.49
CA SER A 67 -15.15 -0.32 18.44
C SER A 67 -14.88 0.82 19.44
N LEU A 68 -14.07 0.55 20.48
CA LEU A 68 -13.71 1.50 21.53
C LEU A 68 -12.36 2.18 21.28
N ILE A 69 -11.55 1.64 20.36
CA ILE A 69 -10.25 2.20 19.99
C ILE A 69 -10.46 3.45 19.12
N PRO A 70 -9.74 4.57 19.38
CA PRO A 70 -9.87 5.76 18.55
C PRO A 70 -9.53 5.49 17.07
N GLN A 71 -10.36 5.93 16.12
CA GLN A 71 -10.19 5.65 14.67
C GLN A 71 -8.85 6.06 14.06
N ARG A 72 -8.18 7.06 14.65
CA ARG A 72 -6.82 7.46 14.21
C ARG A 72 -5.77 6.37 14.49
N CYS A 73 -5.99 5.57 15.52
CA CYS A 73 -5.09 4.51 15.96
C CYS A 73 -5.27 3.29 15.05
N LYS A 74 -4.18 2.79 14.49
CA LYS A 74 -4.21 1.64 13.59
C LYS A 74 -4.15 0.35 14.40
N VAL A 75 -4.89 -0.67 13.97
CA VAL A 75 -4.94 -1.94 14.69
C VAL A 75 -4.45 -3.07 13.79
N ILE A 76 -3.53 -3.88 14.31
CA ILE A 76 -3.15 -5.18 13.77
C ILE A 76 -3.67 -6.23 14.74
N LEU A 77 -4.50 -7.15 14.25
CA LEU A 77 -5.01 -8.25 15.06
C LEU A 77 -4.01 -9.39 15.14
N THR A 78 -3.92 -10.03 16.31
CA THR A 78 -3.20 -11.28 16.54
C THR A 78 -4.18 -12.38 16.89
N THR A 79 -3.97 -13.60 16.38
CA THR A 79 -4.88 -14.72 16.63
C THR A 79 -4.17 -16.06 16.51
N ALA A 80 -4.60 -17.05 17.28
CA ALA A 80 -4.16 -18.45 17.14
C ALA A 80 -4.96 -19.23 16.07
N HIS A 81 -6.07 -18.67 15.57
CA HIS A 81 -6.98 -19.38 14.66
C HIS A 81 -7.12 -18.64 13.33
N ALA A 82 -6.93 -19.37 12.22
CA ALA A 82 -6.99 -18.82 10.86
C ALA A 82 -8.41 -18.43 10.41
N GLU A 83 -9.45 -19.00 11.02
CA GLU A 83 -10.86 -18.71 10.70
C GLU A 83 -11.25 -17.24 10.93
N TYR A 84 -10.73 -16.59 11.97
CA TYR A 84 -10.93 -15.16 12.21
C TYR A 84 -10.17 -14.25 11.23
N ALA A 85 -9.23 -14.79 10.44
CA ALA A 85 -8.60 -14.05 9.36
C ALA A 85 -9.48 -14.01 8.09
N ILE A 86 -10.55 -14.83 8.02
CA ILE A 86 -11.44 -14.96 6.87
C ILE A 86 -12.75 -14.19 7.11
N ASP A 87 -13.26 -14.16 8.34
CA ASP A 87 -14.51 -13.46 8.70
C ASP A 87 -14.34 -11.94 8.96
N GLY A 88 -13.20 -11.35 8.53
CA GLY A 88 -12.84 -9.94 8.75
C GLY A 88 -13.55 -8.91 7.85
N PHE A 89 -14.75 -9.22 7.38
CA PHE A 89 -15.60 -8.26 6.67
C PHE A 89 -16.37 -7.42 7.69
N GLU A 90 -15.80 -6.28 8.10
CA GLU A 90 -16.51 -5.00 8.40
C GLU A 90 -15.68 -4.01 9.24
N ASN A 91 -14.60 -4.45 9.91
CA ASN A 91 -13.86 -3.58 10.84
C ASN A 91 -12.53 -3.05 10.27
N GLU A 92 -12.23 -1.77 10.54
CA GLU A 92 -11.16 -0.89 10.03
C GLU A 92 -9.71 -1.31 10.41
N VAL A 93 -9.42 -2.61 10.53
CA VAL A 93 -8.09 -3.13 10.89
C VAL A 93 -7.13 -3.17 9.71
N VAL A 94 -5.84 -2.99 9.98
CA VAL A 94 -4.81 -2.87 8.93
C VAL A 94 -4.28 -4.23 8.47
N ASP A 95 -4.11 -5.17 9.40
CA ASP A 95 -3.57 -6.49 9.08
C ASP A 95 -3.85 -7.52 10.20
N TYR A 96 -3.57 -8.79 9.88
CA TYR A 96 -3.74 -9.93 10.80
C TYR A 96 -2.47 -10.77 10.91
N LEU A 97 -2.07 -11.11 12.13
CA LEU A 97 -0.91 -11.93 12.44
C LEU A 97 -1.36 -13.25 13.09
N LEU A 98 -1.12 -14.35 12.38
CA LEU A 98 -1.34 -15.69 12.93
C LEU A 98 -0.21 -16.04 13.90
N LYS A 99 -0.54 -16.45 15.13
CA LYS A 99 0.40 -17.01 16.10
C LYS A 99 0.83 -18.42 15.64
N PRO A 100 2.13 -18.78 15.71
CA PRO A 100 3.25 -17.99 16.21
C PRO A 100 3.70 -16.89 15.23
N ILE A 101 3.95 -15.69 15.77
CA ILE A 101 4.22 -14.49 14.98
C ILE A 101 5.69 -14.47 14.55
N SER A 102 5.95 -14.77 13.27
CA SER A 102 7.29 -14.62 12.70
C SER A 102 7.66 -13.15 12.48
N LEU A 103 8.95 -12.82 12.65
CA LEU A 103 9.48 -11.47 12.41
C LEU A 103 9.17 -10.96 11.00
N SER A 104 9.27 -11.82 9.97
CA SER A 104 8.99 -11.43 8.58
C SER A 104 7.53 -11.04 8.36
N ARG A 105 6.59 -11.72 9.03
CA ARG A 105 5.16 -11.40 8.94
C ARG A 105 4.80 -10.15 9.74
N PHE A 106 5.40 -9.99 10.92
CA PHE A 106 5.32 -8.78 11.74
C PHE A 106 5.79 -7.55 10.97
N LEU A 107 6.99 -7.60 10.38
CA LEU A 107 7.55 -6.49 9.61
C LEU A 107 6.64 -6.11 8.43
N LYS A 108 6.11 -7.09 7.68
CA LYS A 108 5.15 -6.84 6.60
C LYS A 108 3.90 -6.08 7.07
N ALA A 109 3.37 -6.43 8.25
CA ALA A 109 2.21 -5.73 8.81
C ALA A 109 2.57 -4.32 9.27
N CYS A 110 3.71 -4.15 9.94
CA CYS A 110 4.21 -2.84 10.37
C CYS A 110 4.50 -1.92 9.19
N PHE A 111 5.03 -2.45 8.08
CA PHE A 111 5.20 -1.67 6.84
C PHE A 111 3.87 -1.18 6.26
N LYS A 112 2.80 -1.99 6.33
CA LYS A 112 1.46 -1.53 5.92
C LYS A 112 1.00 -0.38 6.81
N VAL A 113 1.12 -0.51 8.13
CA VAL A 113 0.75 0.55 9.08
C VAL A 113 1.56 1.83 8.83
N ASN A 114 2.89 1.72 8.73
CA ASN A 114 3.75 2.85 8.46
C ASN A 114 3.37 3.53 7.14
N SER A 115 3.03 2.74 6.10
CA SER A 115 2.54 3.31 4.84
C SER A 115 1.23 4.10 5.03
N ILE A 116 0.29 3.62 5.84
CA ILE A 116 -1.00 4.29 6.10
C ILE A 116 -0.81 5.56 6.95
N ILE A 117 0.05 5.52 7.97
CA ILE A 117 0.29 6.66 8.87
C ILE A 117 1.06 7.76 8.15
N LEU A 118 2.08 7.40 7.35
CA LEU A 118 2.76 8.35 6.46
C LEU A 118 1.82 8.89 5.36
N GLN A 119 0.77 8.15 5.00
CA GLN A 119 -0.31 8.59 4.11
C GLN A 119 -1.40 9.42 4.82
N SER A 120 -1.32 9.61 6.14
CA SER A 120 -2.29 10.47 6.87
C SER A 120 -2.03 11.97 6.67
N GLY A 121 -1.06 12.32 5.82
CA GLY A 121 -0.91 13.65 5.21
C GLY A 121 -1.37 13.74 3.74
N SER A 122 -1.69 12.63 3.06
CA SER A 122 -2.28 12.51 1.71
C SER A 122 -2.29 11.03 1.29
N PRO A 123 -3.33 10.52 0.63
CA PRO A 123 -3.60 9.10 0.60
C PRO A 123 -2.70 8.30 -0.37
N ILE A 124 -2.73 6.98 -0.15
CA ILE A 124 -2.51 5.82 -1.04
C ILE A 124 -1.08 5.25 -1.27
N ILE A 125 -0.98 3.90 -1.37
CA ILE A 125 -0.11 2.95 -2.14
C ILE A 125 1.36 2.62 -1.74
N LYS A 126 1.59 1.29 -1.65
CA LYS A 126 2.81 0.46 -1.73
C LYS A 126 4.11 1.13 -2.22
N ASP A 127 5.15 1.00 -1.42
CA ASP A 127 6.53 1.29 -1.81
C ASP A 127 7.24 -0.01 -2.23
N GLN A 128 7.05 -0.40 -3.48
CA GLN A 128 8.14 -0.99 -4.24
C GLN A 128 8.47 0.05 -5.31
N ASP A 129 9.52 0.82 -5.09
CA ASP A 129 10.06 1.80 -6.05
C ASP A 129 10.39 1.20 -7.42
N TYR A 130 10.42 -0.13 -7.55
CA TYR A 130 10.74 -0.79 -8.80
C TYR A 130 10.02 -2.13 -8.97
N ILE A 131 9.96 -2.57 -10.23
CA ILE A 131 9.50 -3.89 -10.63
C ILE A 131 10.56 -4.60 -11.48
N PHE A 132 10.48 -5.92 -11.58
CA PHE A 132 11.26 -6.69 -12.55
C PHE A 132 10.36 -7.18 -13.69
N VAL A 133 10.79 -6.92 -14.92
CA VAL A 133 10.13 -7.43 -16.13
C VAL A 133 11.03 -8.42 -16.86
N LYS A 134 10.44 -9.45 -17.47
CA LYS A 134 11.17 -10.40 -18.31
C LYS A 134 11.35 -9.80 -19.70
N SER A 135 12.60 -9.62 -20.12
CA SER A 135 12.95 -9.25 -21.49
C SER A 135 12.99 -10.51 -22.36
N GLY A 136 12.68 -10.41 -23.66
CA GLY A 136 12.52 -11.54 -24.60
C GLY A 136 13.73 -12.46 -24.82
N THR A 137 14.82 -12.30 -24.06
CA THR A 137 15.98 -13.20 -24.03
C THR A 137 15.89 -14.10 -22.78
N LYS A 138 16.14 -15.41 -22.93
CA LYS A 138 16.02 -16.39 -21.84
C LYS A 138 16.76 -15.91 -20.59
N GLY A 139 16.01 -15.66 -19.51
CA GLY A 139 16.54 -15.33 -18.18
C GLY A 139 16.87 -13.86 -17.91
N LYS A 140 16.70 -12.93 -18.86
CA LYS A 140 17.01 -11.52 -18.63
C LYS A 140 15.86 -10.80 -17.92
N LEU A 141 16.08 -10.43 -16.66
CA LEU A 141 15.20 -9.54 -15.90
C LEU A 141 15.70 -8.09 -16.00
N ILE A 142 14.79 -7.16 -16.27
CA ILE A 142 15.07 -5.72 -16.30
C ILE A 142 14.35 -5.08 -15.13
N LYS A 143 15.10 -4.33 -14.31
CA LYS A 143 14.56 -3.50 -13.24
C LYS A 143 13.96 -2.22 -13.86
N ILE A 144 12.72 -1.88 -13.50
CA ILE A 144 12.06 -0.64 -13.93
C ILE A 144 11.59 0.11 -12.69
N TYR A 145 11.89 1.40 -12.61
CA TYR A 145 11.27 2.28 -11.63
C TYR A 145 10.03 2.94 -12.26
N PRO A 146 8.81 2.73 -11.73
CA PRO A 146 7.61 3.39 -12.23
C PRO A 146 7.72 4.91 -12.31
N SER A 147 8.52 5.53 -11.43
CA SER A 147 8.82 6.97 -11.44
C SER A 147 9.53 7.46 -12.70
N GLN A 148 10.17 6.57 -13.46
CA GLN A 148 10.89 6.89 -14.71
C GLN A 148 10.04 6.65 -15.96
N VAL A 149 8.78 6.22 -15.81
CA VAL A 149 7.95 5.79 -16.94
C VAL A 149 7.02 6.92 -17.37
N PHE A 150 7.06 7.27 -18.65
CA PHE A 150 6.14 8.23 -19.27
C PHE A 150 4.78 7.57 -19.55
N PHE A 151 4.79 6.51 -20.35
CA PHE A 151 3.60 5.77 -20.74
C PHE A 151 3.93 4.36 -21.23
N LEU A 152 2.91 3.53 -21.30
CA LEU A 152 2.93 2.16 -21.80
C LEU A 152 2.07 2.09 -23.06
N GLU A 153 2.56 1.37 -24.07
CA GLU A 153 1.86 1.13 -25.33
C GLU A 153 1.70 -0.37 -25.57
N SER A 154 0.48 -0.79 -25.90
CA SER A 154 0.22 -2.15 -26.36
C SER A 154 0.78 -2.35 -27.77
N PHE A 155 1.61 -3.37 -27.95
CA PHE A 155 2.21 -3.75 -29.24
C PHE A 155 2.19 -5.27 -29.44
N LYS A 156 1.16 -5.77 -30.15
CA LYS A 156 0.90 -7.21 -30.34
C LYS A 156 0.81 -7.94 -28.99
N ASN A 157 1.71 -8.90 -28.73
CA ASN A 157 1.78 -9.66 -27.48
C ASN A 157 2.79 -9.07 -26.47
N PHE A 158 3.22 -7.83 -26.73
CA PHE A 158 4.19 -7.11 -25.92
C PHE A 158 3.60 -5.77 -25.47
N VAL A 159 4.13 -5.27 -24.37
CA VAL A 159 3.96 -3.90 -23.92
C VAL A 159 5.28 -3.17 -24.11
N LYS A 160 5.23 -2.06 -24.83
CA LYS A 160 6.36 -1.14 -24.97
C LYS A 160 6.27 -0.11 -23.86
N ILE A 161 7.32 -0.02 -23.05
CA ILE A 161 7.40 0.89 -21.91
C ILE A 161 8.35 2.02 -22.31
N TYR A 162 7.84 3.25 -22.29
CA TYR A 162 8.61 4.46 -22.61
C TYR A 162 9.14 5.06 -21.31
N LEU A 163 10.46 5.03 -21.16
CA LEU A 163 11.20 5.54 -20.01
C LEU A 163 11.86 6.89 -20.36
N GLU A 164 12.37 7.58 -19.37
CA GLU A 164 13.11 8.86 -19.54
C GLU A 164 14.29 8.74 -20.52
N GLU A 165 15.08 7.68 -20.39
CA GLU A 165 16.32 7.53 -21.15
C GLU A 165 16.18 6.59 -22.37
N ASN A 166 15.20 5.68 -22.36
CA ASN A 166 15.09 4.64 -23.38
C ASN A 166 13.66 4.07 -23.47
N CYS A 167 13.47 3.06 -24.32
CA CYS A 167 12.25 2.27 -24.33
C CYS A 167 12.56 0.79 -24.35
N ILE A 168 11.71 -0.01 -23.71
CA ILE A 168 11.88 -1.46 -23.59
C ILE A 168 10.60 -2.19 -24.01
N LEU A 169 10.77 -3.40 -24.54
CA LEU A 169 9.67 -4.29 -24.89
C LEU A 169 9.60 -5.44 -23.89
N VAL A 170 8.41 -5.64 -23.33
CA VAL A 170 8.13 -6.66 -22.32
C VAL A 170 7.00 -7.55 -22.80
N ALA A 171 7.12 -8.87 -22.64
CA ALA A 171 6.03 -9.79 -22.95
C ALA A 171 4.89 -9.63 -21.93
N GLY A 172 3.66 -9.46 -22.40
CA GLY A 172 2.49 -9.26 -21.54
C GLY A 172 1.44 -8.37 -22.19
N ASN A 173 0.40 -8.03 -21.43
CA ASN A 173 -0.66 -7.12 -21.88
C ASN A 173 -0.83 -5.95 -20.88
N LEU A 174 -1.47 -4.86 -21.31
CA LEU A 174 -1.63 -3.66 -20.47
C LEU A 174 -2.35 -3.91 -19.14
N LYS A 175 -3.29 -4.86 -19.05
CA LYS A 175 -4.00 -5.17 -17.79
C LYS A 175 -3.06 -5.71 -16.73
N ASP A 176 -2.06 -6.49 -17.13
CA ASP A 176 -1.05 -7.01 -16.20
C ASP A 176 -0.26 -5.87 -15.56
N PHE A 177 -0.05 -4.78 -16.31
CA PHE A 177 0.65 -3.59 -15.83
C PHE A 177 -0.24 -2.71 -14.95
N GLU A 178 -1.54 -2.59 -15.20
CA GLU A 178 -2.48 -1.82 -14.36
C GLU A 178 -2.49 -2.31 -12.90
N ALA A 179 -2.36 -3.62 -12.70
CA ALA A 179 -2.33 -4.21 -11.35
C ALA A 179 -1.04 -3.90 -10.57
N VAL A 180 0.05 -3.55 -11.26
CA VAL A 180 1.40 -3.41 -10.70
C VAL A 180 1.87 -1.96 -10.67
N PHE A 181 1.55 -1.18 -11.70
CA PHE A 181 1.88 0.23 -11.86
C PHE A 181 0.82 1.10 -11.20
N ILE A 182 0.84 1.11 -9.88
CA ILE A 182 -0.15 1.86 -9.10
C ILE A 182 0.39 3.26 -8.68
N LYS A 183 1.72 3.39 -8.56
CA LYS A 183 2.43 4.64 -8.24
C LYS A 183 3.63 4.86 -9.16
N PRO A 184 3.92 6.08 -9.66
CA PRO A 184 3.03 7.26 -9.70
C PRO A 184 1.66 6.93 -10.31
N ILE A 185 0.68 7.84 -10.26
CA ILE A 185 -0.67 7.55 -10.77
C ILE A 185 -0.59 7.21 -12.26
N PHE A 186 -0.81 5.95 -12.60
CA PHE A 186 -1.01 5.50 -13.97
C PHE A 186 -2.50 5.37 -14.25
N ILE A 187 -2.92 5.85 -15.42
CA ILE A 187 -4.30 5.72 -15.88
C ILE A 187 -4.33 5.24 -17.33
N ARG A 188 -5.29 4.39 -17.64
CA ARG A 188 -5.59 4.00 -19.00
C ARG A 188 -6.33 5.13 -19.71
N VAL A 189 -5.76 5.63 -20.81
CA VAL A 189 -6.35 6.71 -21.62
C VAL A 189 -6.82 6.24 -22.98
N HIS A 190 -6.47 5.01 -23.37
CA HIS A 190 -6.90 4.41 -24.63
C HIS A 190 -6.81 2.89 -24.52
N ARG A 191 -7.48 2.15 -25.42
CA ARG A 191 -7.38 0.68 -25.47
C ARG A 191 -5.92 0.18 -25.57
N SER A 192 -5.05 1.01 -26.15
CA SER A 192 -3.63 0.71 -26.38
C SER A 192 -2.66 1.51 -25.51
N TYR A 193 -3.13 2.37 -24.60
CA TYR A 193 -2.22 3.25 -23.83
C TYR A 193 -2.59 3.39 -22.35
N ILE A 194 -1.57 3.35 -21.51
CA ILE A 194 -1.60 3.75 -20.09
C ILE A 194 -0.56 4.84 -19.91
N VAL A 195 -0.89 5.92 -19.22
CA VAL A 195 -0.01 7.07 -19.02
C VAL A 195 0.27 7.34 -17.56
N SER A 196 1.45 7.86 -17.26
CA SER A 196 1.80 8.40 -15.94
C SER A 196 1.34 9.85 -15.84
N ILE A 197 0.35 10.13 -14.98
CA ILE A 197 -0.19 11.47 -14.76
C ILE A 197 0.90 12.51 -14.43
N PRO A 198 1.80 12.31 -13.44
CA PRO A 198 2.77 13.34 -13.09
C PRO A 198 3.85 13.59 -14.16
N LYS A 199 3.89 12.77 -15.21
CA LYS A 199 4.82 12.95 -16.33
C LYS A 199 4.20 13.67 -17.53
N ILE A 200 2.89 13.94 -17.51
CA ILE A 200 2.23 14.72 -18.56
C ILE A 200 2.70 16.17 -18.45
N LYS A 201 3.24 16.71 -19.55
CA LYS A 201 3.67 18.11 -19.64
C LYS A 201 2.58 19.01 -20.21
N ILE A 202 1.91 18.55 -21.27
CA ILE A 202 0.90 19.32 -21.99
C ILE A 202 -0.27 18.39 -22.32
N ILE A 203 -1.49 18.89 -22.12
CA ILE A 203 -2.73 18.27 -22.60
C ILE A 203 -3.32 19.23 -23.62
N GLU A 204 -3.41 18.81 -24.87
CA GLU A 204 -3.91 19.66 -25.96
C GLU A 204 -4.75 18.82 -26.93
N GLN A 205 -5.96 19.29 -27.24
CA GLN A 205 -6.85 18.67 -28.24
C GLN A 205 -7.09 17.15 -28.04
N GLY A 206 -7.14 16.70 -26.78
CA GLY A 206 -7.30 15.28 -26.45
C GLY A 206 -6.03 14.44 -26.60
N LEU A 207 -4.85 15.07 -26.65
CA LEU A 207 -3.55 14.43 -26.65
C LEU A 207 -2.80 14.74 -25.35
N ALA A 208 -2.17 13.73 -24.77
CA ALA A 208 -1.20 13.88 -23.68
C ALA A 208 0.23 13.89 -24.24
N ILE A 209 1.01 14.90 -23.89
CA ILE A 209 2.38 15.14 -24.38
C ILE A 209 3.35 15.08 -23.20
N PHE A 210 4.42 14.29 -23.33
CA PHE A 210 5.37 13.97 -22.25
C PHE A 210 6.77 14.55 -22.48
N HIS A 211 7.30 14.38 -23.69
CA HIS A 211 8.64 14.81 -24.09
C HIS A 211 8.63 15.18 -25.58
N PRO A 212 9.39 16.21 -26.02
CA PRO A 212 9.45 16.60 -27.44
C PRO A 212 9.83 15.46 -28.39
N ASP A 213 10.72 14.56 -27.94
CA ASP A 213 11.19 13.41 -28.74
C ASP A 213 10.24 12.21 -28.70
N LEU A 214 9.14 12.29 -27.97
CA LEU A 214 8.15 11.23 -27.86
C LEU A 214 6.87 11.60 -28.61
N LYS A 215 6.25 10.59 -29.21
CA LYS A 215 4.93 10.77 -29.84
C LYS A 215 3.87 11.18 -28.80
N PRO A 216 2.92 12.07 -29.16
CA PRO A 216 1.75 12.33 -28.34
C PRO A 216 0.90 11.06 -28.16
N VAL A 217 0.25 10.94 -26.99
CA VAL A 217 -0.64 9.82 -26.67
C VAL A 217 -2.09 10.28 -26.77
N PRO A 218 -2.93 9.64 -27.62
CA PRO A 218 -4.34 10.02 -27.73
C PRO A 218 -5.16 9.56 -26.52
N ILE A 219 -6.07 10.42 -26.07
CA ILE A 219 -7.07 10.12 -25.04
C ILE A 219 -8.37 9.73 -25.77
N GLY A 220 -8.70 8.44 -25.73
CA GLY A 220 -9.89 7.88 -26.36
C GLY A 220 -11.17 8.34 -25.67
N ASP A 221 -12.25 8.48 -26.43
CA ASP A 221 -13.52 9.04 -25.94
C ASP A 221 -14.07 8.31 -24.71
N SER A 222 -14.00 6.98 -24.69
CA SER A 222 -14.44 6.16 -23.56
C SER A 222 -13.61 6.33 -22.28
N TYR A 223 -12.47 7.02 -22.34
CA TYR A 223 -11.56 7.25 -21.21
C TYR A 223 -11.46 8.74 -20.82
N LYS A 224 -12.02 9.65 -21.63
CA LYS A 224 -11.89 11.11 -21.41
C LYS A 224 -12.45 11.54 -20.07
N GLU A 225 -13.63 11.07 -19.70
CA GLU A 225 -14.31 11.49 -18.48
C GLU A 225 -13.49 11.16 -17.23
N GLU A 226 -13.07 9.91 -17.06
CA GLU A 226 -12.22 9.49 -15.94
C GLU A 226 -10.89 10.24 -15.90
N PHE A 227 -10.26 10.43 -17.07
CA PHE A 227 -9.00 11.15 -17.18
C PHE A 227 -9.12 12.62 -16.74
N TYR A 228 -10.09 13.37 -17.28
CA TYR A 228 -10.25 14.79 -16.93
C TYR A 228 -10.72 14.98 -15.49
N ASN A 229 -11.53 14.08 -14.94
CA ASN A 229 -11.90 14.09 -13.51
C ASN A 229 -10.68 14.02 -12.57
N LEU A 230 -9.59 13.38 -12.99
CA LEU A 230 -8.32 13.35 -12.23
C LEU A 230 -7.50 14.63 -12.40
N ILE A 231 -7.47 15.19 -13.61
CA ILE A 231 -6.73 16.42 -13.91
C ILE A 231 -7.39 17.63 -13.22
N ASP A 232 -8.71 17.74 -13.28
CA ASP A 232 -9.47 18.89 -12.76
C ASP A 232 -9.25 19.15 -11.27
N ARG A 233 -8.94 18.11 -10.50
CA ARG A 233 -8.61 18.20 -9.06
C ARG A 233 -7.31 18.96 -8.77
N ASN A 234 -6.45 19.10 -9.78
CA ASN A 234 -5.13 19.71 -9.68
C ASN A 234 -4.96 20.92 -10.61
N ILE A 235 -6.05 21.44 -11.20
CA ILE A 235 -6.02 22.68 -11.98
C ILE A 235 -6.00 23.86 -11.01
N PHE A 236 -4.94 24.66 -11.06
CA PHE A 236 -4.92 25.96 -10.40
C PHE A 236 -5.92 26.90 -11.08
N ARG A 237 -6.90 27.41 -10.32
CA ARG A 237 -7.92 28.37 -10.76
C ARG A 237 -7.72 29.71 -10.07
#